data_AF-A0A6M4JAA9-F1
#
_entry.id   AF-A0A6M4JAA9-F1
#
_cell.length_a   1.000
_cell.length_b   1.000
_cell.length_c   1.000
_cell.angle_alpha   90.00
_cell.angle_beta   90.00
_cell.angle_gamma   90.00
#
_symmetry.space_group_name_H-M   'P 1'
#
loop_
_entity.id
_entity.type
_entity.pdbx_description
1 polymer ?
#
loop_
_entity_poly.entity_id
_entity_poly.type
_entity_poly.pdbx_seq_one_letter_code
_entity_poly.pdbx_strand_id
1 'polypeptide(L)'
;MVVPNIQDLGLIDKLKELDIYSFFDTMTKTEKSITYIVMAVEIAIEFYVFINWLPKFLSARFAAMRNKSKNDVEVWKAIQTKIDNNLELSRREQKLYKKLMKGKE
;
A
#
# COMPACT_ATOMS: atom_id res chain seq x y z
N MET A 1 17.40 -15.65 -33.24
CA MET A 1 17.20 -14.39 -34.00
C MET A 1 18.51 -13.67 -34.03
N VAL A 2 19.07 -13.49 -35.23
CA VAL A 2 20.27 -12.67 -35.44
C VAL A 2 19.78 -11.24 -35.63
N VAL A 3 19.95 -10.40 -34.61
CA VAL A 3 19.63 -8.98 -34.71
C VAL A 3 20.78 -8.29 -35.44
N PRO A 4 20.54 -7.54 -36.53
CA PRO A 4 21.60 -6.84 -37.24
C PRO A 4 22.25 -5.81 -36.30
N ASN A 5 23.58 -5.74 -36.32
CA ASN A 5 24.34 -4.76 -35.54
C ASN A 5 24.21 -3.38 -36.21
N ILE A 6 23.16 -2.65 -35.87
CA ILE A 6 22.88 -1.32 -36.39
C ILE A 6 23.70 -0.31 -35.58
N GLN A 7 24.69 0.32 -36.22
CA GLN A 7 25.58 1.32 -35.61
C GLN A 7 25.08 2.76 -35.76
N ASP A 8 23.92 2.96 -36.40
CA ASP A 8 23.36 4.29 -36.64
C ASP A 8 22.33 4.65 -35.55
N LEU A 9 22.70 5.62 -34.71
CA LEU A 9 21.88 6.15 -33.62
C LEU A 9 20.51 6.67 -34.12
N GLY A 10 20.45 7.28 -35.31
CA GLY A 10 19.20 7.81 -35.85
C GLY A 10 18.21 6.73 -36.29
N LEU A 11 18.71 5.52 -36.57
CA LEU A 11 17.88 4.37 -36.95
C LEU A 11 17.34 3.64 -35.71
N ILE A 12 18.10 3.66 -34.61
CA ILE A 12 17.67 3.15 -33.30
C ILE A 12 16.51 3.97 -32.75
N ASP A 13 16.56 5.30 -32.83
CA ASP A 13 15.49 6.16 -32.33
C ASP A 13 14.19 5.99 -33.12
N LYS A 14 14.27 5.88 -34.45
CA LYS A 14 13.10 5.56 -35.30
C LYS A 14 12.51 4.17 -35.02
N LEU A 15 13.35 3.20 -34.68
CA LEU A 15 12.90 1.85 -34.34
C LEU A 15 12.28 1.75 -32.94
N LYS A 16 12.74 2.58 -31.99
CA LYS A 16 12.12 2.77 -30.68
C LYS A 16 10.76 3.46 -30.80
N GLU A 17 10.65 4.48 -31.65
CA GLU A 17 9.37 5.17 -31.94
C GLU A 17 8.33 4.23 -32.58
N LEU A 18 8.77 3.24 -33.35
CA LEU A 18 7.90 2.24 -33.99
C LEU A 18 7.48 1.09 -33.05
N ASP A 19 7.93 1.10 -31.79
CA ASP A 19 7.66 0.07 -30.78
C ASP A 19 8.11 -1.35 -31.21
N ILE A 20 8.98 -1.43 -32.23
CA ILE A 20 9.52 -2.69 -32.78
C ILE A 20 10.65 -3.25 -31.89
N TYR A 21 11.27 -2.39 -31.07
CA TYR A 21 12.34 -2.78 -30.16
C TYR A 21 11.96 -2.55 -28.70
N SER A 22 11.77 -3.64 -27.96
CA SER A 22 11.82 -3.60 -26.50
C SER A 22 13.21 -3.13 -26.08
N PHE A 23 13.30 -2.20 -25.12
CA PHE A 23 14.56 -1.71 -24.56
C PHE A 23 15.53 -2.87 -24.23
N PHE A 24 14.99 -3.99 -23.75
CA PHE A 24 15.75 -5.20 -23.48
C PHE A 24 16.40 -5.81 -24.72
N ASP A 25 15.79 -5.78 -25.91
CA ASP A 25 16.37 -6.39 -27.11
C ASP A 25 17.62 -5.66 -27.63
N THR A 26 17.76 -4.38 -27.26
CA THR A 26 18.94 -3.58 -27.59
C THR A 26 20.11 -3.76 -26.62
N MET A 27 19.89 -4.39 -25.46
CA MET A 27 20.92 -4.56 -24.42
C MET A 27 21.84 -5.75 -24.71
N THR A 28 23.13 -5.58 -24.42
CA THR A 28 24.10 -6.68 -24.45
C THR A 28 23.81 -7.71 -23.36
N LYS A 29 24.34 -8.94 -23.50
CA LYS A 29 24.13 -10.02 -22.53
C LYS A 29 24.53 -9.62 -21.10
N THR A 30 25.63 -8.90 -20.96
CA THR A 30 26.13 -8.42 -19.65
C THR A 30 25.18 -7.40 -19.02
N GLU A 31 24.72 -6.43 -19.81
CA GLU A 31 23.80 -5.41 -19.32
C GLU A 31 22.46 -6.03 -18.89
N LYS A 32 21.94 -7.01 -19.66
CA LYS A 32 20.76 -7.79 -19.25
C LYS A 32 20.96 -8.47 -17.91
N SER A 33 22.08 -9.15 -17.72
CA SER A 33 22.40 -9.83 -16.47
C SER A 33 22.48 -8.88 -15.29
N ILE A 34 23.12 -7.71 -15.46
CA ILE A 34 23.20 -6.68 -14.41
C ILE A 34 21.79 -6.17 -14.06
N THR A 35 20.97 -5.85 -15.06
CA THR A 35 19.60 -5.41 -14.85
C THR A 35 18.77 -6.42 -14.08
N TYR A 36 18.85 -7.72 -14.42
CA TYR A 36 18.14 -8.75 -13.67
C TYR A 36 18.64 -8.90 -12.23
N ILE A 37 19.95 -8.75 -12.00
CA ILE A 37 20.52 -8.80 -10.64
C ILE A 37 20.02 -7.62 -9.80
N VAL A 38 20.08 -6.40 -10.33
CA VAL A 38 19.59 -5.19 -9.63
C VAL A 38 18.11 -5.34 -9.29
N MET A 39 17.29 -5.76 -10.25
CA MET A 39 15.86 -5.96 -10.06
C MET A 39 15.56 -7.04 -9.02
N ALA A 40 16.32 -8.14 -9.01
CA ALA A 40 16.17 -9.20 -8.01
C ALA A 40 16.53 -8.70 -6.60
N VAL A 41 17.57 -7.86 -6.47
CA VAL A 41 17.96 -7.24 -5.20
C VAL A 41 16.90 -6.26 -4.71
N GLU A 42 16.38 -5.41 -5.59
CA GLU A 42 15.31 -4.45 -5.26
C GLU A 42 14.06 -5.19 -4.74
N ILE A 43 13.61 -6.21 -5.46
CA ILE A 43 12.47 -7.04 -5.05
C ILE A 43 12.76 -7.71 -3.70
N ALA A 44 13.96 -8.23 -3.49
CA ALA A 44 14.32 -8.86 -2.22
C ALA A 44 14.28 -7.88 -1.04
N ILE A 45 14.75 -6.65 -1.24
CA ILE A 45 14.70 -5.59 -0.21
C ILE A 45 13.24 -5.22 0.09
N GLU A 46 12.43 -4.97 -0.93
CA GLU A 46 11.01 -4.66 -0.76
C GLU A 46 10.26 -5.78 -0.04
N PHE A 47 10.52 -7.03 -0.41
CA PHE A 47 9.90 -8.19 0.20
C PHE A 47 10.33 -8.37 1.67
N TYR A 48 11.60 -8.11 1.97
CA TYR A 48 12.10 -8.12 3.35
C TYR A 48 11.44 -7.05 4.21
N VAL A 49 11.31 -5.82 3.70
CA VAL A 49 10.60 -4.74 4.40
C VAL A 49 9.14 -5.11 4.61
N PHE A 50 8.49 -5.68 3.59
CA PHE A 50 7.11 -6.14 3.67
C PHE A 50 6.92 -7.21 4.74
N ILE A 51 7.76 -8.25 4.78
CA ILE A 51 7.69 -9.31 5.80
C ILE A 51 7.90 -8.77 7.21
N ASN A 52 8.76 -7.76 7.40
CA ASN A 52 8.99 -7.19 8.73
C ASN A 52 7.87 -6.24 9.18
N TRP A 53 7.23 -5.56 8.24
CA TRP A 53 6.15 -4.62 8.54
C TRP A 53 4.79 -5.31 8.68
N LEU A 54 4.52 -6.33 7.88
CA LEU A 54 3.24 -7.03 7.82
C LEU A 54 2.79 -7.60 9.18
N PRO A 55 3.64 -8.27 9.99
CA PRO A 55 3.26 -8.78 11.30
C PRO A 55 2.85 -7.66 12.26
N LYS A 56 3.56 -6.52 12.24
CA LYS A 56 3.24 -5.35 13.09
C LYS A 56 1.90 -4.73 12.70
N PHE A 57 1.65 -4.62 11.40
CA PHE A 57 0.38 -4.11 10.89
C PHE A 57 -0.78 -5.05 11.23
N LEU A 58 -0.60 -6.35 11.00
CA LEU A 58 -1.61 -7.37 11.30
C LEU A 58 -1.87 -7.48 12.81
N SER A 59 -0.83 -7.47 13.66
CA SER A 59 -0.99 -7.55 15.11
C SER A 59 -1.79 -6.36 15.65
N ALA A 60 -1.56 -5.15 15.14
CA ALA A 60 -2.33 -3.97 15.50
C ALA A 60 -3.82 -4.12 15.10
N ARG A 61 -4.10 -4.64 13.90
CA ARG A 61 -5.48 -4.89 13.47
C ARG A 61 -6.16 -6.00 14.26
N PHE A 62 -5.46 -7.10 14.57
CA PHE A 62 -5.98 -8.19 15.38
C PHE A 62 -6.25 -7.74 16.82
N ALA A 63 -5.36 -6.95 17.42
CA ALA A 63 -5.58 -6.35 18.73
C ALA A 63 -6.81 -5.42 18.75
N ALA A 64 -6.96 -4.58 17.73
CA ALA A 64 -8.14 -3.72 17.58
C ALA A 64 -9.44 -4.52 17.40
N MET A 65 -9.42 -5.62 16.64
CA MET A 65 -10.59 -6.50 16.49
C MET A 65 -10.93 -7.23 17.78
N ARG A 66 -9.93 -7.78 18.49
CA ARG A 66 -10.12 -8.48 19.76
C ARG A 66 -10.65 -7.57 20.86
N ASN A 67 -10.19 -6.31 20.89
CA ASN A 67 -10.60 -5.33 21.89
C ASN A 67 -11.77 -4.45 21.44
N LYS A 68 -12.41 -4.75 20.30
CA LYS A 68 -13.49 -3.93 19.75
C LYS A 68 -14.60 -3.66 20.77
N SER A 69 -15.05 -4.70 21.47
CA SER A 69 -16.09 -4.55 22.51
C SER A 69 -15.64 -3.65 23.66
N LYS A 70 -14.38 -3.74 24.11
CA LYS A 70 -13.84 -2.86 25.15
C LYS A 70 -13.75 -1.42 24.68
N ASN A 71 -13.22 -1.20 23.48
CA ASN A 71 -13.14 0.13 22.86
C ASN A 71 -14.53 0.73 22.66
N ASP A 72 -15.53 -0.05 22.25
CA ASP A 72 -16.90 0.43 22.07
C ASP A 72 -17.51 0.87 23.42
N VAL A 73 -17.24 0.14 24.51
CA VAL A 73 -17.65 0.53 25.88
C VAL A 73 -16.93 1.80 26.36
N GLU A 74 -15.64 1.94 26.09
CA GLU A 74 -14.87 3.15 26.43
C GLU A 74 -15.34 4.37 25.64
N VAL A 75 -15.59 4.20 24.34
CA VAL A 75 -16.17 5.25 23.48
C VAL A 75 -17.55 5.63 23.99
N TRP A 76 -18.38 4.68 24.42
CA TRP A 76 -19.68 4.98 25.01
C TRP A 76 -19.55 5.77 26.32
N LYS A 77 -18.67 5.35 27.23
CA LYS A 77 -18.40 6.09 28.47
C LYS A 77 -17.94 7.52 28.17
N ALA A 78 -17.03 7.70 27.21
CA ALA A 78 -16.54 9.01 26.82
C ALA A 78 -17.66 9.90 26.25
N ILE A 79 -18.55 9.34 25.42
CA ILE A 79 -19.72 10.05 24.90
C ILE A 79 -20.67 10.42 26.05
N GLN A 80 -20.94 9.50 26.96
CA GLN A 80 -21.82 9.72 28.11
C GLN A 80 -21.27 10.82 29.02
N THR A 81 -19.99 10.76 29.37
CA THR A 81 -19.32 11.80 30.17
C THR A 81 -19.35 13.17 29.49
N LYS A 82 -19.25 13.25 28.16
CA LYS A 82 -19.40 14.52 27.43
C LYS A 82 -20.81 15.07 27.50
N ILE A 83 -21.82 14.21 27.36
CA ILE A 83 -23.23 14.59 27.50
C ILE A 83 -23.51 15.08 28.93
N ASP A 84 -23.06 14.33 29.94
CA ASP A 84 -23.28 14.65 31.36
C ASP A 84 -22.61 15.98 31.76
N ASN A 85 -21.52 16.37 31.08
CA ASN A 85 -20.80 17.63 31.31
C ASN A 85 -21.16 18.74 30.31
N ASN A 86 -22.21 18.58 29.50
CA ASN A 86 -22.63 19.56 28.46
C ASN A 86 -21.52 19.95 27.46
N LEU A 87 -20.62 19.01 27.14
CA LEU A 87 -19.57 19.20 26.15
C LEU A 87 -20.06 18.84 24.74
N GLU A 88 -19.56 19.56 23.74
CA GLU A 88 -19.89 19.27 22.35
C GLU A 88 -19.36 17.91 21.89
N LEU A 89 -20.23 17.12 21.27
CA LEU A 89 -19.87 15.89 20.59
C LEU A 89 -19.41 16.18 19.16
N SER A 90 -18.35 15.52 18.71
CA SER A 90 -17.92 15.58 17.31
C SER A 90 -18.97 14.96 16.38
N ARG A 91 -18.96 15.34 15.10
CA ARG A 91 -19.87 14.77 14.07
C ARG A 91 -19.85 13.24 14.02
N ARG A 92 -18.68 12.62 14.30
CA ARG A 92 -18.54 11.15 14.34
C ARG A 92 -19.22 10.56 15.58
N GLU A 93 -18.97 11.13 16.76
CA GLU A 93 -19.61 10.70 18.03
C GLU A 93 -21.13 10.87 17.99
N GLN A 94 -21.63 11.97 17.41
CA GLN A 94 -23.07 12.21 17.23
C GLN A 94 -23.73 11.12 16.36
N LYS A 95 -23.09 10.73 15.24
CA LYS A 95 -23.60 9.64 14.39
C LYS A 95 -23.62 8.30 15.12
N LEU A 96 -22.60 8.03 15.92
CA LEU A 96 -22.47 6.80 16.70
C LEU A 96 -23.54 6.72 17.79
N TYR A 97 -23.73 7.81 18.54
CA TYR A 97 -24.77 7.95 19.56
C TYR A 97 -26.18 7.75 18.98
N LYS A 98 -26.50 8.41 17.85
CA LYS A 98 -27.80 8.25 17.17
C LYS A 98 -28.04 6.81 16.70
N LYS A 99 -27.02 6.13 16.19
CA LYS A 99 -27.12 4.73 15.74
C LYS A 99 -27.42 3.78 16.90
N LEU A 100 -26.84 4.04 18.08
CA LEU A 100 -27.02 3.22 19.27
C LEU A 100 -28.38 3.44 19.94
N MET A 101 -28.88 4.69 19.99
CA MET A 101 -30.21 4.99 20.55
C MET A 101 -31.34 4.37 19.73
N LYS A 102 -31.20 4.34 18.39
CA LYS A 102 -32.17 3.67 17.50
C LYS A 102 -32.30 2.15 17.69
N GLY A 103 -31.33 1.50 18.34
CA GLY A 103 -31.37 0.06 18.60
C GLY A 103 -31.99 -0.32 19.95
N LYS A 104 -32.48 0.66 20.72
CA LYS A 104 -33.11 0.46 22.03
C LYS A 104 -34.63 0.71 22.04
N GLU A 105 -35.19 1.16 20.92
CA GLU A 105 -36.65 1.22 20.66
C GLU A 105 -37.12 -0.11 20.07
#